data_AF-G9ES89-F1
#
_entry.id   AF-G9ES89-F1
#
_cell.length_a   1.000
_cell.length_b   1.000
_cell.length_c   1.000
_cell.angle_alpha   90.00
_cell.angle_beta   90.00
_cell.angle_gamma   90.00
#
_symmetry.space_group_name_H-M   'P 1'
#
loop_
_entity.id
_entity.type
_entity.pdbx_description
1 polymer ?
#
loop_
_entity_poly.entity_id
_entity_poly.type
_entity_poly.pdbx_seq_one_letter_code
_entity_poly.pdbx_strand_id
1 'polypeptide(L)'
;MVGAKELFGMVNDFNGLMMKAIESLPSRHLERIGFHFIAVVLDEYAAFPLKKRYKPQMDQMGEVTLELRRLQGNYARLDAQKKILKNRLEQMHYENDEGSVKLHLSINDIAQYDADLVKDIVRYMAQQQDAFPNMRFKFKLVRSTTAQSDSRFQDNDQFTLYFDKYSSIKEVIDFGKNMEQFLKAKGLPENERPFGPKDIFGLNSFISVRADNNKLTREYGVYTFFDLELQKFYESYKDRLDLLEQVPLAALETVFHSILIDKEIIDLPDAGLSAKDSEIVQKRFNLIVQNPGHYLNNTIQLINDSGVSGKFQGDFSVFDKALLELKVKETNLRERNHTAVANEVSTLHAQLLIQKKHVLAGTLSWKGFQSNCTGLVDKAMNGELAKVRDLSGLLIKIAAAIVHVVTLGTKSLNWETDSVKKLAQVKGALNQAGFFGKPTEGVESTQDKPIPPAASL
;
A
#
# COMPACT_ATOMS: atom_id res chain seq x y z
N MET A 1 -16.49 0.78 -50.30
CA MET A 1 -17.25 0.42 -49.09
C MET A 1 -16.99 -1.05 -48.82
N VAL A 2 -16.08 -1.36 -47.90
CA VAL A 2 -15.88 -2.74 -47.41
C VAL A 2 -17.08 -3.05 -46.52
N GLY A 3 -17.80 -4.13 -46.80
CA GLY A 3 -19.09 -4.40 -46.18
C GLY A 3 -18.93 -4.76 -44.70
N ALA A 4 -19.88 -4.36 -43.84
CA ALA A 4 -19.88 -4.69 -42.41
C ALA A 4 -19.65 -6.19 -42.12
N LYS A 5 -20.03 -7.09 -43.03
CA LYS A 5 -19.75 -8.54 -42.94
C LYS A 5 -18.27 -8.91 -43.03
N GLU A 6 -17.48 -8.23 -43.84
CA GLU A 6 -16.02 -8.45 -43.93
C GLU A 6 -15.31 -7.92 -42.68
N LEU A 7 -15.79 -6.79 -42.16
CA LEU A 7 -15.30 -6.20 -40.90
C LEU A 7 -15.52 -7.10 -39.68
N PHE A 8 -16.72 -7.71 -39.56
CA PHE A 8 -17.03 -8.67 -38.49
C PHE A 8 -16.21 -9.97 -38.60
N GLY A 9 -15.80 -10.36 -39.81
CA GLY A 9 -14.85 -11.47 -40.04
C GLY A 9 -13.46 -11.14 -39.50
N MET A 10 -12.92 -9.96 -39.83
CA MET A 10 -11.57 -9.54 -39.42
C MET A 10 -11.41 -9.40 -37.90
N VAL A 11 -12.44 -8.94 -37.18
CA VAL A 11 -12.43 -8.81 -35.71
C VAL A 11 -12.43 -10.18 -35.00
N ASN A 12 -13.14 -11.16 -35.56
CA ASN A 12 -13.11 -12.53 -35.06
C ASN A 12 -11.78 -13.23 -35.36
N ASP A 13 -11.19 -12.97 -36.52
CA ASP A 13 -9.87 -13.49 -36.87
C ASP A 13 -8.74 -12.88 -36.04
N PHE A 14 -8.77 -11.57 -35.76
CA PHE A 14 -7.76 -10.93 -34.92
C PHE A 14 -7.73 -11.51 -33.50
N ASN A 15 -8.91 -11.65 -32.87
CA ASN A 15 -9.02 -12.26 -31.54
C ASN A 15 -8.61 -13.74 -31.56
N GLY A 16 -8.99 -14.50 -32.58
CA GLY A 16 -8.62 -15.91 -32.73
C GLY A 16 -7.12 -16.12 -32.97
N LEU A 17 -6.50 -15.28 -33.81
CA LEU A 17 -5.07 -15.32 -34.13
C LEU A 17 -4.21 -14.87 -32.95
N MET A 18 -4.67 -13.87 -32.21
CA MET A 18 -4.03 -13.39 -30.99
C MET A 18 -4.03 -14.47 -29.90
N MET A 19 -5.17 -15.14 -29.66
CA MET A 19 -5.24 -16.25 -28.70
C MET A 19 -4.31 -17.40 -29.10
N LYS A 20 -4.31 -17.82 -30.37
CA LYS A 20 -3.39 -18.85 -30.88
C LYS A 20 -1.91 -18.45 -30.73
N ALA A 21 -1.60 -17.18 -30.92
CA ALA A 21 -0.23 -16.69 -30.75
C ALA A 21 0.20 -16.71 -29.30
N ILE A 22 -0.67 -16.32 -28.37
CA ILE A 22 -0.36 -16.38 -26.94
C ILE A 22 -0.25 -17.85 -26.47
N GLU A 23 -1.10 -18.73 -26.98
CA GLU A 23 -1.06 -20.19 -26.74
C GLU A 23 0.22 -20.85 -27.28
N SER A 24 0.82 -20.31 -28.35
CA SER A 24 2.06 -20.82 -28.95
C SER A 24 3.33 -20.53 -28.14
N LEU A 25 3.23 -19.78 -27.06
CA LEU A 25 4.41 -19.33 -26.33
C LEU A 25 4.74 -20.25 -25.14
N PRO A 26 6.02 -20.60 -24.93
CA PRO A 26 6.41 -21.52 -23.88
C PRO A 26 6.20 -20.93 -22.47
N SER A 27 5.81 -21.80 -21.52
CA SER A 27 5.75 -21.57 -20.06
C SER A 27 4.80 -20.46 -19.59
N ARG A 28 3.51 -20.51 -19.96
CA ARG A 28 2.55 -19.44 -19.65
C ARG A 28 1.22 -19.94 -19.11
N HIS A 29 0.64 -19.12 -18.24
CA HIS A 29 -0.77 -19.23 -17.87
C HIS A 29 -1.55 -18.06 -18.47
N LEU A 30 -2.62 -18.40 -19.17
CA LEU A 30 -3.60 -17.46 -19.70
C LEU A 30 -4.74 -17.33 -18.70
N GLU A 31 -4.96 -16.12 -18.21
CA GLU A 31 -6.11 -15.83 -17.37
C GLU A 31 -7.03 -14.82 -18.08
N ARG A 32 -8.30 -15.19 -18.25
CA ARG A 32 -9.30 -14.27 -18.80
C ARG A 32 -9.77 -13.34 -17.69
N ILE A 33 -9.45 -12.05 -17.80
CA ILE A 33 -9.92 -11.03 -16.85
C ILE A 33 -11.08 -10.24 -17.49
N GLY A 34 -12.30 -10.69 -17.19
CA GLY A 34 -13.53 -10.03 -17.67
C GLY A 34 -13.76 -10.11 -19.19
N PHE A 35 -14.65 -9.27 -19.69
CA PHE A 35 -15.05 -9.28 -21.11
C PHE A 35 -14.08 -8.53 -22.04
N HIS A 36 -13.30 -7.59 -21.51
CA HIS A 36 -12.54 -6.60 -22.30
C HIS A 36 -11.02 -6.78 -22.26
N PHE A 37 -10.48 -7.73 -21.49
CA PHE A 37 -9.03 -7.88 -21.35
C PHE A 37 -8.58 -9.34 -21.41
N ILE A 38 -7.36 -9.56 -21.90
CA ILE A 38 -6.63 -10.83 -21.77
C ILE A 38 -5.42 -10.56 -20.89
N ALA A 39 -5.27 -11.28 -19.79
CA ALA A 39 -4.05 -11.23 -18.99
C ALA A 39 -3.09 -12.33 -19.41
N VAL A 40 -1.83 -11.93 -19.59
CA VAL A 40 -0.74 -12.83 -19.93
C VAL A 40 0.24 -12.82 -18.77
N VAL A 41 0.35 -13.98 -18.10
CA VAL A 41 1.23 -14.16 -16.94
C VAL A 41 2.47 -14.93 -17.40
N LEU A 42 3.63 -14.28 -17.27
CA LEU A 42 4.94 -14.82 -17.61
C LEU A 42 5.72 -15.03 -16.32
N ASP A 43 5.84 -16.28 -15.88
CA ASP A 43 6.70 -16.71 -14.76
C ASP A 43 6.74 -15.74 -13.55
N GLU A 44 5.55 -15.32 -13.08
CA GLU A 44 5.36 -14.27 -12.06
C GLU A 44 5.98 -14.63 -10.70
N TYR A 45 6.16 -15.93 -10.45
CA TYR A 45 6.69 -16.44 -9.18
C TYR A 45 8.19 -16.69 -9.19
N ALA A 46 8.87 -16.49 -10.34
CA ALA A 46 10.31 -16.66 -10.41
C ALA A 46 11.03 -15.76 -9.40
N ALA A 47 11.89 -16.38 -8.60
CA ALA A 47 12.80 -15.65 -7.73
C ALA A 47 13.98 -15.12 -8.57
N PHE A 48 14.04 -13.81 -8.75
CA PHE A 48 15.13 -13.12 -9.46
C PHE A 48 16.09 -12.39 -8.51
N PRO A 49 17.31 -12.01 -8.93
CA PRO A 49 18.36 -11.54 -8.02
C PRO A 49 17.95 -10.35 -7.14
N LEU A 50 17.35 -9.31 -7.73
CA LEU A 50 16.92 -8.13 -6.96
C LEU A 50 15.80 -8.46 -5.97
N LYS A 51 14.84 -9.31 -6.37
CA LYS A 51 13.79 -9.81 -5.46
C LYS A 51 14.38 -10.59 -4.30
N LYS A 52 15.37 -11.46 -4.52
CA LYS A 52 16.07 -12.18 -3.45
C LYS A 52 16.80 -11.25 -2.50
N ARG A 53 17.32 -10.12 -2.98
CA ARG A 53 17.98 -9.11 -2.15
C ARG A 53 17.00 -8.45 -1.16
N TYR A 54 15.83 -8.01 -1.65
CA TYR A 54 14.84 -7.30 -0.84
C TYR A 54 13.77 -8.21 -0.21
N LYS A 55 13.74 -9.50 -0.58
CA LYS A 55 12.85 -10.55 -0.06
C LYS A 55 13.64 -11.87 0.01
N PRO A 56 14.63 -11.98 0.91
CA PRO A 56 15.51 -13.16 0.98
C PRO A 56 14.74 -14.43 1.37
N GLN A 57 13.69 -14.30 2.18
CA GLN A 57 12.79 -15.39 2.55
C GLN A 57 11.50 -15.24 1.75
N MET A 58 11.36 -16.04 0.68
CA MET A 58 10.31 -15.88 -0.33
C MET A 58 8.89 -16.15 0.20
N ASP A 59 8.77 -16.86 1.30
CA ASP A 59 7.56 -17.13 2.07
C ASP A 59 7.21 -16.01 3.06
N GLN A 60 8.15 -15.11 3.34
CA GLN A 60 7.96 -13.96 4.23
C GLN A 60 7.74 -12.65 3.48
N MET A 61 7.47 -11.58 4.21
CA MET A 61 7.39 -10.24 3.65
C MET A 61 8.79 -9.72 3.33
N GLY A 62 8.96 -9.14 2.15
CA GLY A 62 10.18 -8.41 1.82
C GLY A 62 10.20 -7.01 2.44
N GLU A 63 11.37 -6.37 2.41
CA GLU A 63 11.64 -5.07 3.03
C GLU A 63 10.61 -4.01 2.67
N VAL A 64 10.26 -3.90 1.38
CA VAL A 64 9.28 -2.91 0.93
C VAL A 64 7.88 -3.16 1.49
N THR A 65 7.48 -4.44 1.60
CA THR A 65 6.17 -4.80 2.16
C THR A 65 6.15 -4.60 3.68
N LEU A 66 7.28 -4.86 4.36
CA LEU A 66 7.43 -4.56 5.78
C LEU A 66 7.31 -3.06 6.04
N GLU A 67 7.95 -2.22 5.22
CA GLU A 67 7.86 -0.77 5.38
C GLU A 67 6.44 -0.25 5.16
N LEU A 68 5.77 -0.70 4.09
CA LEU A 68 4.36 -0.38 3.88
C LEU A 68 3.50 -0.76 5.10
N ARG A 69 3.73 -1.94 5.70
CA ARG A 69 3.02 -2.36 6.90
C ARG A 69 3.33 -1.49 8.11
N ARG A 70 4.57 -1.04 8.30
CA ARG A 70 4.92 -0.09 9.36
C ARG A 70 4.18 1.23 9.16
N LEU A 71 4.12 1.75 7.93
CA LEU A 71 3.37 2.96 7.62
C LEU A 71 1.85 2.78 7.85
N GLN A 72 1.28 1.65 7.43
CA GLN A 72 -0.14 1.34 7.65
C GLN A 72 -0.51 1.12 9.12
N GLY A 73 0.40 0.58 9.93
CA GLY A 73 0.21 0.40 11.37
C GLY A 73 0.21 1.72 12.15
N ASN A 74 0.80 2.77 11.59
CA ASN A 74 0.89 4.10 12.20
C ASN A 74 -0.28 5.02 11.79
N TYR A 75 -0.37 6.20 12.40
CA TYR A 75 -1.31 7.27 11.97
C TYR A 75 -1.03 7.79 10.55
N ALA A 76 0.09 7.40 9.93
CA ALA A 76 0.46 7.74 8.56
C ALA A 76 -0.67 7.43 7.55
N ARG A 77 -1.39 6.31 7.70
CA ARG A 77 -2.55 6.02 6.84
C ARG A 77 -3.67 7.05 6.98
N LEU A 78 -3.98 7.46 8.22
CA LEU A 78 -5.02 8.45 8.49
C LEU A 78 -4.63 9.85 8.00
N ASP A 79 -3.36 10.22 8.16
CA ASP A 79 -2.85 11.51 7.66
C ASP A 79 -2.86 11.55 6.12
N ALA A 80 -2.47 10.45 5.47
CA ALA A 80 -2.60 10.28 4.02
C ALA A 80 -4.06 10.44 3.57
N GLN A 81 -5.01 9.73 4.21
CA GLN A 81 -6.44 9.82 3.88
C GLN A 81 -6.99 11.25 4.05
N LYS A 82 -6.60 11.96 5.12
CA LYS A 82 -6.98 13.36 5.33
C LYS A 82 -6.43 14.25 4.21
N LYS A 83 -5.17 14.05 3.80
CA LYS A 83 -4.56 14.85 2.74
C LYS A 83 -5.21 14.59 1.38
N ILE A 84 -5.50 13.34 1.06
CA ILE A 84 -6.24 12.94 -0.14
C ILE A 84 -7.60 13.65 -0.16
N LEU A 85 -8.38 13.54 0.92
CA LEU A 85 -9.70 14.15 1.02
C LEU A 85 -9.63 15.67 0.86
N LYS A 86 -8.64 16.30 1.51
CA LYS A 86 -8.40 17.76 1.40
C LYS A 86 -8.12 18.17 -0.05
N ASN A 87 -7.34 17.38 -0.78
CA ASN A 87 -6.97 17.61 -2.17
C ASN A 87 -7.99 17.07 -3.18
N ARG A 88 -9.12 16.52 -2.71
CA ARG A 88 -10.23 16.02 -3.54
C ARG A 88 -9.79 14.98 -4.58
N LEU A 89 -8.80 14.16 -4.23
CA LEU A 89 -8.32 13.11 -5.12
C LEU A 89 -9.37 12.00 -5.21
N GLU A 90 -9.87 11.74 -6.42
CA GLU A 90 -10.84 10.67 -6.67
C GLU A 90 -10.19 9.30 -6.48
N GLN A 91 -10.86 8.44 -5.72
CA GLN A 91 -10.33 7.14 -5.35
C GLN A 91 -11.37 6.03 -5.35
N MET A 92 -10.91 4.82 -5.64
CA MET A 92 -11.69 3.59 -5.53
C MET A 92 -10.86 2.55 -4.80
N HIS A 93 -11.49 1.75 -3.94
CA HIS A 93 -10.78 0.68 -3.26
C HIS A 93 -10.19 -0.31 -4.28
N TYR A 94 -8.91 -0.62 -4.15
CA TYR A 94 -8.20 -1.51 -5.06
C TYR A 94 -7.01 -2.14 -4.35
N GLU A 95 -6.92 -3.46 -4.39
CA GLU A 95 -5.84 -4.23 -3.77
C GLU A 95 -5.21 -5.12 -4.83
N ASN A 96 -3.91 -4.90 -5.10
CA ASN A 96 -3.08 -5.76 -5.94
C ASN A 96 -1.67 -5.84 -5.36
N ASP A 97 -0.92 -6.88 -5.70
CA ASP A 97 0.41 -7.13 -5.13
C ASP A 97 1.57 -6.63 -6.03
N GLU A 98 1.26 -6.19 -7.25
CA GLU A 98 2.23 -5.63 -8.20
C GLU A 98 2.76 -4.25 -7.76
N GLY A 99 3.79 -3.75 -8.45
CA GLY A 99 4.24 -2.37 -8.27
C GLY A 99 3.14 -1.36 -8.64
N SER A 100 3.10 -0.21 -7.98
CA SER A 100 2.15 0.87 -8.30
C SER A 100 2.48 1.58 -9.61
N VAL A 101 3.74 1.53 -10.05
CA VAL A 101 4.17 2.07 -11.35
C VAL A 101 3.96 1.02 -12.43
N LYS A 102 3.32 1.43 -13.52
CA LYS A 102 3.02 0.61 -14.69
C LYS A 102 3.38 1.34 -15.98
N LEU A 103 3.55 0.56 -17.04
CA LEU A 103 3.74 1.10 -18.39
C LEU A 103 2.48 0.86 -19.22
N HIS A 104 2.13 1.82 -20.07
CA HIS A 104 1.16 1.61 -21.15
C HIS A 104 1.88 1.69 -22.48
N LEU A 105 1.57 0.77 -23.38
CA LEU A 105 2.01 0.82 -24.78
C LEU A 105 0.82 1.26 -25.63
N SER A 106 1.02 2.36 -26.34
CA SER A 106 0.07 2.94 -27.29
C SER A 106 0.58 2.80 -28.70
N ILE A 107 -0.27 2.35 -29.61
CA ILE A 107 -0.05 2.35 -31.06
C ILE A 107 -1.24 3.04 -31.68
N ASN A 108 -1.04 4.23 -32.25
CA ASN A 108 -2.08 4.94 -32.97
C ASN A 108 -2.54 4.12 -34.18
N ASP A 109 -3.85 3.99 -34.33
CA ASP A 109 -4.51 3.27 -35.42
C ASP A 109 -4.13 1.79 -35.49
N ILE A 110 -3.93 1.15 -34.33
CA ILE A 110 -3.51 -0.27 -34.24
C ILE A 110 -4.40 -1.21 -35.09
N ALA A 111 -5.67 -0.85 -35.31
CA ALA A 111 -6.61 -1.66 -36.08
C ALA A 111 -6.31 -1.71 -37.59
N GLN A 112 -5.40 -0.87 -38.09
CA GLN A 112 -4.92 -0.91 -39.47
C GLN A 112 -3.83 -1.96 -39.69
N TYR A 113 -3.23 -2.47 -38.62
CA TYR A 113 -2.17 -3.47 -38.67
C TYR A 113 -2.74 -4.88 -38.55
N ASP A 114 -2.01 -5.85 -39.10
CA ASP A 114 -2.41 -7.25 -39.02
C ASP A 114 -2.20 -7.83 -37.60
N ALA A 115 -2.75 -9.03 -37.39
CA ALA A 115 -2.59 -9.73 -36.14
C ALA A 115 -1.11 -10.08 -35.86
N ASP A 116 -0.28 -10.25 -36.88
CA ASP A 116 1.12 -10.67 -36.73
C ASP A 116 1.97 -9.60 -36.03
N LEU A 117 1.67 -8.31 -36.23
CA LEU A 117 2.29 -7.25 -35.44
C LEU A 117 2.07 -7.46 -33.93
N VAL A 118 0.84 -7.74 -33.49
CA VAL A 118 0.54 -7.98 -32.07
C VAL A 118 1.24 -9.24 -31.56
N LYS A 119 1.32 -10.30 -32.38
CA LYS A 119 2.08 -11.51 -32.01
C LYS A 119 3.55 -11.19 -31.80
N ASP A 120 4.13 -10.40 -32.69
CA ASP A 120 5.53 -10.02 -32.62
C ASP A 120 5.82 -9.13 -31.42
N ILE A 121 4.94 -8.20 -31.07
CA ILE A 121 5.02 -7.40 -29.83
C ILE A 121 5.00 -8.31 -28.60
N VAL A 122 4.05 -9.25 -28.52
CA VAL A 122 3.93 -10.16 -27.38
C VAL A 122 5.13 -11.10 -27.27
N ARG A 123 5.64 -11.61 -28.40
CA ARG A 123 6.88 -12.40 -28.45
C ARG A 123 8.06 -11.58 -27.96
N TYR A 124 8.19 -10.35 -28.43
CA TYR A 124 9.28 -9.45 -28.05
C TYR A 124 9.23 -9.11 -26.56
N MET A 125 8.05 -8.79 -26.01
CA MET A 125 7.87 -8.57 -24.56
C MET A 125 8.39 -9.74 -23.73
N ALA A 126 8.09 -10.98 -24.14
CA ALA A 126 8.57 -12.15 -23.44
C ALA A 126 10.09 -12.35 -23.57
N GLN A 127 10.65 -12.17 -24.77
CA GLN A 127 12.09 -12.21 -24.98
C GLN A 127 12.83 -11.18 -24.12
N GLN A 128 12.28 -9.97 -23.98
CA GLN A 128 12.85 -8.95 -23.10
C GLN A 128 12.78 -9.40 -21.63
N GLN A 129 11.67 -9.98 -21.18
CA GLN A 129 11.58 -10.50 -19.81
C GLN A 129 12.61 -11.60 -19.51
N ASP A 130 12.92 -12.45 -20.49
CA ASP A 130 13.98 -13.46 -20.37
C ASP A 130 15.38 -12.83 -20.37
N ALA A 131 15.58 -11.76 -21.14
CA ALA A 131 16.86 -11.05 -21.25
C ALA A 131 17.17 -10.18 -20.02
N PHE A 132 16.15 -9.71 -19.30
CA PHE A 132 16.30 -8.84 -18.14
C PHE A 132 16.19 -9.64 -16.82
N PRO A 133 17.32 -9.89 -16.13
CA PRO A 133 17.33 -10.80 -14.99
C PRO A 133 16.59 -10.24 -13.77
N ASN A 134 16.40 -8.93 -13.63
CA ASN A 134 15.73 -8.28 -12.51
C ASN A 134 14.40 -7.62 -12.89
N MET A 135 13.74 -8.07 -13.96
CA MET A 135 12.47 -7.53 -14.39
C MET A 135 11.45 -8.65 -14.60
N ARG A 136 10.33 -8.58 -13.90
CA ARG A 136 9.19 -9.49 -14.13
C ARG A 136 7.93 -8.67 -14.27
N PHE A 137 7.09 -9.03 -15.22
CA PHE A 137 5.81 -8.37 -15.39
C PHE A 137 4.77 -9.33 -15.91
N LYS A 138 3.51 -8.97 -15.68
CA LYS A 138 2.37 -9.47 -16.44
C LYS A 138 1.79 -8.30 -17.21
N PHE A 139 1.01 -8.59 -18.23
CA PHE A 139 0.35 -7.52 -18.96
C PHE A 139 -1.07 -7.90 -19.32
N LYS A 140 -1.90 -6.88 -19.50
CA LYS A 140 -3.22 -7.02 -20.10
C LYS A 140 -3.26 -6.35 -21.45
N LEU A 141 -4.05 -6.92 -22.35
CA LEU A 141 -4.33 -6.40 -23.69
C LEU A 141 -5.81 -6.06 -23.81
N VAL A 142 -6.13 -4.89 -24.34
CA VAL A 142 -7.51 -4.50 -24.67
C VAL A 142 -8.06 -5.42 -25.76
N ARG A 143 -9.23 -6.01 -25.52
CA ARG A 143 -9.92 -6.85 -26.50
C ARG A 143 -10.73 -5.99 -27.46
N SER A 144 -10.53 -6.21 -28.75
CA SER A 144 -11.38 -5.67 -29.81
C SER A 144 -12.69 -6.48 -29.83
N THR A 145 -13.62 -6.23 -28.90
CA THR A 145 -14.88 -7.01 -28.81
C THR A 145 -16.11 -6.29 -29.33
N THR A 146 -16.06 -4.98 -29.62
CA THR A 146 -17.23 -4.25 -30.14
C THR A 146 -16.81 -3.01 -30.92
N ALA A 147 -16.87 -3.11 -32.26
CA ALA A 147 -16.74 -2.02 -33.23
C ALA A 147 -15.42 -1.22 -33.17
N GLN A 148 -15.01 -0.66 -34.31
CA GLN A 148 -13.90 0.30 -34.42
C GLN A 148 -14.10 1.59 -33.58
N SER A 149 -15.10 1.66 -32.69
CA SER A 149 -15.50 2.85 -31.93
C SER A 149 -14.99 2.90 -30.49
N ASP A 150 -14.33 1.86 -29.97
CA ASP A 150 -13.62 2.03 -28.69
C ASP A 150 -12.33 2.81 -28.96
N SER A 151 -12.41 4.13 -28.79
CA SER A 151 -11.28 5.06 -28.97
C SER A 151 -10.06 4.62 -28.19
N ARG A 152 -10.25 3.91 -27.07
CA ARG A 152 -9.13 3.33 -26.34
C ARG A 152 -8.39 2.29 -27.17
N PHE A 153 -9.10 1.32 -27.77
CA PHE A 153 -8.43 0.33 -28.62
C PHE A 153 -7.74 0.98 -29.83
N GLN A 154 -8.33 2.00 -30.43
CA GLN A 154 -7.75 2.68 -31.60
C GLN A 154 -6.55 3.57 -31.27
N ASP A 155 -6.60 4.27 -30.14
CA ASP A 155 -5.73 5.41 -29.92
C ASP A 155 -4.65 5.14 -28.86
N ASN A 156 -5.01 4.55 -27.71
CA ASN A 156 -4.17 4.59 -26.52
C ASN A 156 -4.33 3.39 -25.57
N ASP A 157 -3.25 3.03 -24.86
CA ASP A 157 -3.23 2.04 -23.78
C ASP A 157 -3.68 0.64 -24.19
N GLN A 158 -3.35 0.19 -25.41
CA GLN A 158 -3.73 -1.15 -25.85
C GLN A 158 -3.11 -2.23 -24.96
N PHE A 159 -1.89 -2.00 -24.48
CA PHE A 159 -1.24 -2.86 -23.49
C PHE A 159 -1.03 -2.09 -22.18
N THR A 160 -1.29 -2.75 -21.06
CA THR A 160 -0.89 -2.27 -19.73
C THR A 160 0.00 -3.32 -19.08
N LEU A 161 1.22 -2.94 -18.73
CA LEU A 161 2.22 -3.81 -18.13
C LEU A 161 2.30 -3.54 -16.63
N TYR A 162 2.09 -4.58 -15.84
CA TYR A 162 2.16 -4.58 -14.39
C TYR A 162 3.42 -5.31 -13.94
N PHE A 163 4.35 -4.56 -13.37
CA PHE A 163 5.65 -5.09 -12.97
C PHE A 163 5.60 -5.65 -11.56
N ASP A 164 6.39 -6.69 -11.29
CA ASP A 164 6.69 -7.11 -9.93
C ASP A 164 7.34 -5.92 -9.20
N LYS A 165 6.89 -5.66 -7.98
CA LYS A 165 7.30 -4.52 -7.16
C LYS A 165 8.83 -4.48 -6.91
N TYR A 166 9.51 -5.63 -7.01
CA TYR A 166 10.96 -5.74 -6.86
C TYR A 166 11.72 -5.61 -8.18
N SER A 167 11.05 -5.36 -9.31
CA SER A 167 11.72 -5.17 -10.59
C SER A 167 12.64 -3.95 -10.57
N SER A 168 13.78 -4.02 -11.25
CA SER A 168 14.75 -2.91 -11.33
C SER A 168 14.18 -1.74 -12.13
N ILE A 169 14.28 -0.52 -11.60
CA ILE A 169 13.89 0.70 -12.33
C ILE A 169 14.68 0.83 -13.64
N LYS A 170 15.98 0.53 -13.61
CA LYS A 170 16.84 0.56 -14.81
C LYS A 170 16.28 -0.35 -15.90
N GLU A 171 16.03 -1.61 -15.58
CA GLU A 171 15.60 -2.59 -16.58
C GLU A 171 14.20 -2.29 -17.14
N VAL A 172 13.31 -1.69 -16.34
CA VAL A 172 12.00 -1.21 -16.80
C VAL A 172 12.14 -0.06 -17.81
N ILE A 173 13.07 0.87 -17.56
CA ILE A 173 13.37 1.97 -18.50
C ILE A 173 14.02 1.41 -19.77
N ASP A 174 15.00 0.52 -19.65
CA ASP A 174 15.68 -0.10 -20.79
C ASP A 174 14.72 -0.92 -21.64
N PHE A 175 13.79 -1.64 -21.01
CA PHE A 175 12.68 -2.30 -21.70
C PHE A 175 11.88 -1.30 -22.55
N GLY A 176 11.55 -0.13 -22.00
CA GLY A 176 10.83 0.91 -22.73
C GLY A 176 11.59 1.42 -23.96
N LYS A 177 12.91 1.65 -23.82
CA LYS A 177 13.80 2.04 -24.91
C LYS A 177 13.92 0.95 -25.98
N ASN A 178 14.09 -0.30 -25.57
CA ASN A 178 14.19 -1.44 -26.47
C ASN A 178 12.90 -1.68 -27.25
N MET A 179 11.74 -1.54 -26.58
CA MET A 179 10.44 -1.63 -27.24
C MET A 179 10.24 -0.53 -28.29
N GLU A 180 10.60 0.71 -27.99
CA GLU A 180 10.57 1.79 -28.99
C GLU A 180 11.41 1.46 -30.22
N GLN A 181 12.65 1.00 -30.03
CA GLN A 181 13.52 0.61 -31.14
C GLN A 181 12.93 -0.53 -31.97
N PHE A 182 12.34 -1.53 -31.30
CA PHE A 182 11.67 -2.64 -31.96
C PHE A 182 10.47 -2.18 -32.80
N LEU A 183 9.63 -1.30 -32.27
CA LEU A 183 8.45 -0.77 -33.00
C LEU A 183 8.88 0.09 -34.19
N LYS A 184 9.89 0.95 -34.02
CA LYS A 184 10.48 1.72 -35.13
C LYS A 184 11.08 0.81 -36.21
N ALA A 185 11.77 -0.27 -35.83
CA ALA A 185 12.31 -1.26 -36.77
C ALA A 185 11.22 -2.06 -37.51
N LYS A 186 10.02 -2.18 -36.92
CA LYS A 186 8.82 -2.73 -37.59
C LYS A 186 8.15 -1.73 -38.53
N GLY A 187 8.68 -0.52 -38.66
CA GLY A 187 8.16 0.53 -39.55
C GLY A 187 6.95 1.27 -38.99
N LEU A 188 6.70 1.19 -37.68
CA LEU A 188 5.62 1.96 -37.07
C LEU A 188 6.03 3.43 -36.97
N PRO A 189 5.15 4.37 -37.38
CA PRO A 189 5.37 5.79 -37.15
C PRO A 189 5.28 6.10 -35.66
N GLU A 190 5.96 7.16 -35.22
CA GLU A 190 5.77 7.69 -33.87
C GLU A 190 4.32 8.14 -33.68
N ASN A 191 3.78 7.97 -32.48
CA ASN A 191 2.44 8.46 -32.18
C ASN A 191 2.41 10.00 -32.23
N GLU A 192 1.55 10.54 -33.07
CA GLU A 192 1.30 11.99 -33.16
C GLU A 192 0.16 12.42 -32.23
N ARG A 193 -0.72 11.48 -31.84
CA ARG A 193 -1.81 11.76 -30.92
C ARG A 193 -1.30 11.69 -29.48
N PRO A 194 -1.78 12.58 -28.58
CA PRO A 194 -1.40 12.53 -27.18
C PRO A 194 -1.83 11.20 -26.57
N PHE A 195 -1.05 10.76 -25.58
CA PHE A 195 -1.43 9.65 -24.72
C PHE A 195 -2.78 9.90 -24.05
N GLY A 196 -3.35 8.85 -23.42
CA GLY A 196 -4.59 8.98 -22.68
C GLY A 196 -4.54 10.14 -21.69
N PRO A 197 -5.70 10.73 -21.30
CA PRO A 197 -5.75 11.92 -20.44
C PRO A 197 -5.14 11.73 -19.04
N LYS A 198 -4.75 10.50 -18.69
CA LYS A 198 -4.14 10.11 -17.42
C LYS A 198 -2.67 9.70 -17.58
N ASP A 199 -2.10 9.78 -18.77
CA ASP A 199 -0.74 9.34 -19.12
C ASP A 199 0.12 10.54 -19.49
N ILE A 200 0.44 11.34 -18.49
CA ILE A 200 1.12 12.62 -18.70
C ILE A 200 2.64 12.42 -18.82
N PHE A 201 3.18 11.38 -18.18
CA PHE A 201 4.58 11.01 -18.35
C PHE A 201 4.75 10.06 -19.56
N GLY A 202 5.07 10.63 -20.72
CA GLY A 202 5.56 9.89 -21.88
C GLY A 202 7.04 9.53 -21.73
N LEU A 203 7.36 8.24 -21.64
CA LEU A 203 8.74 7.74 -21.63
C LEU A 203 9.40 7.89 -23.01
N ASN A 204 8.60 7.63 -24.06
CA ASN A 204 8.92 7.87 -25.47
C ASN A 204 7.60 8.05 -26.25
N SER A 205 7.62 7.98 -27.58
CA SER A 205 6.41 8.17 -28.40
C SER A 205 5.40 7.02 -28.28
N PHE A 206 5.81 5.81 -27.89
CA PHE A 206 4.92 4.65 -27.79
C PHE A 206 4.53 4.32 -26.34
N ILE A 207 5.37 4.69 -25.38
CA ILE A 207 5.24 4.22 -24.00
C ILE A 207 5.02 5.39 -23.06
N SER A 208 3.99 5.26 -22.22
CA SER A 208 3.73 6.14 -21.10
C SER A 208 3.86 5.41 -19.76
N VAL A 209 4.12 6.17 -18.71
CA VAL A 209 4.31 5.71 -17.33
C VAL A 209 3.18 6.28 -16.49
N ARG A 210 2.63 5.46 -15.59
CA ARG A 210 1.63 5.93 -14.62
C ARG A 210 1.84 5.29 -13.25
N ALA A 211 1.62 6.06 -12.20
CA ALA A 211 1.42 5.57 -10.84
C ALA A 211 -0.05 5.76 -10.44
N ASP A 212 -0.79 4.67 -10.25
CA ASP A 212 -2.24 4.74 -10.02
C ASP A 212 -2.73 3.96 -8.80
N ASN A 213 -1.83 3.33 -8.05
CA ASN A 213 -2.18 2.61 -6.83
C ASN A 213 -1.49 3.18 -5.59
N ASN A 214 -2.30 3.65 -4.64
CA ASN A 214 -1.86 4.01 -3.31
C ASN A 214 -1.94 2.79 -2.39
N LYS A 215 -0.80 2.13 -2.20
CA LYS A 215 -0.71 0.96 -1.32
C LYS A 215 -0.92 1.32 0.14
N LEU A 216 -0.58 2.54 0.57
CA LEU A 216 -0.75 2.99 1.96
C LEU A 216 -2.23 3.02 2.36
N THR A 217 -3.11 3.47 1.47
CA THR A 217 -4.56 3.55 1.75
C THR A 217 -5.38 2.42 1.13
N ARG A 218 -4.79 1.63 0.21
CA ARG A 218 -5.41 0.56 -0.59
C ARG A 218 -6.45 1.10 -1.57
N GLU A 219 -6.08 2.17 -2.24
CA GLU A 219 -6.96 2.91 -3.15
C GLU A 219 -6.26 3.15 -4.48
N TYR A 220 -6.99 2.88 -5.54
CA TYR A 220 -6.70 3.31 -6.89
C TYR A 220 -7.09 4.78 -7.06
N GLY A 221 -6.24 5.58 -7.71
CA GLY A 221 -6.51 6.99 -8.00
C GLY A 221 -5.70 7.49 -9.20
N VAL A 222 -5.96 8.72 -9.63
CA VAL A 222 -5.11 9.44 -10.60
C VAL A 222 -4.26 10.43 -9.81
N TYR A 223 -2.93 10.27 -9.88
CA TYR A 223 -1.99 11.06 -9.10
C TYR A 223 -1.07 11.86 -10.02
N THR A 224 -1.66 12.77 -10.80
CA THR A 224 -0.93 13.55 -11.82
C THR A 224 0.31 14.25 -11.27
N PHE A 225 0.20 14.82 -10.05
CA PHE A 225 1.34 15.45 -9.39
C PHE A 225 2.55 14.50 -9.28
N PHE A 226 2.30 13.21 -9.03
CA PHE A 226 3.36 12.23 -8.86
C PHE A 226 3.91 11.73 -10.20
N ASP A 227 3.06 11.56 -11.22
CA ASP A 227 3.51 11.24 -12.58
C ASP A 227 4.49 12.31 -13.11
N LEU A 228 4.22 13.59 -12.83
CA LEU A 228 5.13 14.70 -13.16
C LEU A 228 6.46 14.65 -12.38
N GLU A 229 6.44 14.23 -11.11
CA GLU A 229 7.68 14.06 -10.33
C GLU A 229 8.48 12.83 -10.78
N LEU A 230 7.82 11.77 -11.25
CA LEU A 230 8.46 10.62 -11.89
C LEU A 230 9.15 11.00 -13.21
N GLN A 231 8.54 11.89 -13.99
CA GLN A 231 9.15 12.41 -15.21
C GLN A 231 10.44 13.20 -14.91
N LYS A 232 10.41 14.09 -13.90
CA LYS A 232 11.61 14.82 -13.46
C LYS A 232 12.72 13.89 -12.95
N PHE A 233 12.33 12.85 -12.22
CA PHE A 233 13.24 11.82 -11.75
C PHE A 233 13.90 11.09 -12.93
N TYR A 234 13.12 10.64 -13.91
CA TYR A 234 13.64 10.01 -15.12
C TYR A 234 14.64 10.93 -15.85
N GLU A 235 14.27 12.18 -16.10
CA GLU A 235 15.14 13.15 -16.77
C GLU A 235 16.47 13.37 -16.04
N SER A 236 16.47 13.32 -14.70
CA SER A 236 17.68 13.48 -13.88
C SER A 236 18.64 12.30 -13.97
N TYR A 237 18.14 11.11 -14.31
CA TYR A 237 18.91 9.86 -14.32
C TYR A 237 19.02 9.19 -15.69
N LYS A 238 18.42 9.75 -16.76
CA LYS A 238 18.38 9.13 -18.10
C LYS A 238 19.76 8.80 -18.69
N ASP A 239 20.79 9.56 -18.30
CA ASP A 239 22.19 9.38 -18.71
C ASP A 239 23.03 8.60 -17.68
N ARG A 240 22.42 8.21 -16.55
CA ARG A 240 23.05 7.53 -15.39
C ARG A 240 22.17 6.38 -14.88
N LEU A 241 21.59 5.63 -15.81
CA LEU A 241 20.70 4.51 -15.47
C LEU A 241 21.42 3.39 -14.70
N ASP A 242 22.76 3.33 -14.74
CA ASP A 242 23.58 2.45 -13.90
C ASP A 242 23.27 2.61 -12.41
N LEU A 243 22.97 3.83 -11.97
CA LEU A 243 22.63 4.12 -10.57
C LEU A 243 21.26 3.55 -10.16
N LEU A 244 20.41 3.22 -11.13
CA LEU A 244 19.05 2.72 -10.90
C LEU A 244 18.96 1.19 -10.93
N GLU A 245 20.07 0.49 -11.22
CA GLU A 245 20.08 -0.97 -11.38
C GLU A 245 19.61 -1.70 -10.12
N GLN A 246 20.05 -1.22 -8.95
CA GLN A 246 19.78 -1.86 -7.65
C GLN A 246 18.56 -1.26 -6.93
N VAL A 247 17.82 -0.38 -7.61
CA VAL A 247 16.64 0.28 -7.05
C VAL A 247 15.38 -0.46 -7.51
N PRO A 248 14.61 -1.08 -6.60
CA PRO A 248 13.36 -1.74 -6.96
C PRO A 248 12.27 -0.70 -7.25
N LEU A 249 11.34 -1.00 -8.15
CA LEU A 249 10.21 -0.12 -8.49
C LEU A 249 9.41 0.34 -7.27
N ALA A 250 9.21 -0.54 -6.29
CA ALA A 250 8.44 -0.22 -5.08
C ALA A 250 9.14 0.80 -4.15
N ALA A 251 10.41 1.14 -4.43
CA ALA A 251 11.03 2.29 -3.78
C ALA A 251 10.34 3.61 -4.19
N LEU A 252 9.86 3.72 -5.43
CA LEU A 252 9.09 4.88 -5.89
C LEU A 252 7.76 5.02 -5.12
N GLU A 253 7.12 3.91 -4.76
CA GLU A 253 5.93 3.90 -3.90
C GLU A 253 6.23 4.50 -2.53
N THR A 254 7.43 4.26 -2.01
CA THR A 254 7.86 4.78 -0.72
C THR A 254 8.00 6.30 -0.76
N VAL A 255 8.49 6.86 -1.87
CA VAL A 255 8.46 8.33 -2.10
C VAL A 255 7.02 8.82 -2.16
N PHE A 256 6.16 8.16 -2.92
CA PHE A 256 4.75 8.53 -2.99
C PHE A 256 4.08 8.57 -1.61
N HIS A 257 4.26 7.52 -0.81
CA HIS A 257 3.74 7.47 0.56
C HIS A 257 4.31 8.59 1.43
N SER A 258 5.61 8.88 1.30
CA SER A 258 6.25 9.97 2.02
C SER A 258 5.61 11.33 1.70
N ILE A 259 5.21 11.57 0.44
CA ILE A 259 4.52 12.79 0.03
C ILE A 259 3.19 12.89 0.74
N LEU A 260 2.43 11.80 0.81
CA LEU A 260 1.09 11.79 1.42
C LEU A 260 1.12 12.07 2.92
N ILE A 261 2.21 11.76 3.60
CA ILE A 261 2.33 11.92 5.06
C ILE A 261 3.24 13.08 5.48
N ASP A 262 3.93 13.72 4.54
CA ASP A 262 4.70 14.93 4.78
C ASP A 262 3.79 16.07 5.29
N LYS A 263 4.23 16.91 6.23
CA LYS A 263 3.42 18.07 6.66
C LYS A 263 3.74 19.35 5.90
N GLU A 264 4.89 19.42 5.24
CA GLU A 264 5.29 20.55 4.41
C GLU A 264 4.59 20.52 3.05
N ILE A 265 4.42 19.33 2.46
CA ILE A 265 3.69 19.18 1.20
C ILE A 265 2.20 19.13 1.50
N ILE A 266 1.53 20.27 1.36
CA ILE A 266 0.12 20.41 1.75
C ILE A 266 -0.81 20.15 0.57
N ASP A 267 -0.52 20.77 -0.57
CA ASP A 267 -1.36 20.76 -1.75
C ASP A 267 -0.80 19.79 -2.79
N LEU A 268 -1.69 19.05 -3.46
CA LEU A 268 -1.38 18.00 -4.44
C LEU A 268 -2.13 18.32 -5.75
N PRO A 269 -1.75 19.38 -6.49
CA PRO A 269 -2.50 19.85 -7.64
C PRO A 269 -2.33 18.94 -8.86
N ASP A 270 -3.36 18.83 -9.70
CA ASP A 270 -3.25 18.16 -10.99
C ASP A 270 -2.25 18.84 -11.94
N ALA A 271 -1.95 20.13 -11.73
CA ALA A 271 -0.94 20.86 -12.50
C ALA A 271 0.51 20.55 -12.06
N GLY A 272 0.70 19.73 -11.02
CA GLY A 272 2.01 19.44 -10.43
C GLY A 272 2.27 20.20 -9.13
N LEU A 273 3.30 19.75 -8.40
CA LEU A 273 3.71 20.33 -7.13
C LEU A 273 4.35 21.71 -7.30
N SER A 274 4.32 22.52 -6.23
CA SER A 274 5.11 23.75 -6.16
C SER A 274 6.61 23.45 -6.31
N ALA A 275 7.42 24.44 -6.70
CA ALA A 275 8.86 24.25 -6.82
C ALA A 275 9.52 23.79 -5.50
N LYS A 276 9.06 24.36 -4.36
CA LYS A 276 9.51 23.96 -3.03
C LYS A 276 9.19 22.50 -2.73
N ASP A 277 7.94 22.09 -2.97
CA ASP A 277 7.50 20.73 -2.68
C ASP A 277 8.17 19.72 -3.62
N SER A 278 8.31 20.07 -4.90
CA SER A 278 9.06 19.27 -5.87
C SER A 278 10.51 19.08 -5.44
N GLU A 279 11.19 20.11 -4.92
CA GLU A 279 12.55 19.95 -4.39
C GLU A 279 12.62 18.93 -3.24
N ILE A 280 11.63 18.93 -2.33
CA ILE A 280 11.52 17.93 -1.26
C ILE A 280 11.39 16.52 -1.86
N VAL A 281 10.53 16.35 -2.87
CA VAL A 281 10.32 15.06 -3.55
C VAL A 281 11.58 14.58 -4.27
N GLN A 282 12.23 15.46 -5.05
CA GLN A 282 13.44 15.10 -5.78
C GLN A 282 14.61 14.76 -4.84
N LYS A 283 14.73 15.43 -3.68
CA LYS A 283 15.68 15.02 -2.63
C LYS A 283 15.42 13.60 -2.13
N ARG A 284 14.16 13.19 -1.99
CA ARG A 284 13.79 11.84 -1.57
C ARG A 284 14.13 10.79 -2.62
N PHE A 285 13.89 11.08 -3.89
CA PHE A 285 14.37 10.21 -4.97
C PHE A 285 15.89 10.03 -4.92
N ASN A 286 16.65 11.11 -4.75
CA ASN A 286 18.11 11.03 -4.65
C ASN A 286 18.58 10.15 -3.48
N LEU A 287 17.92 10.25 -2.32
CA LEU A 287 18.24 9.42 -1.15
C LEU A 287 17.98 7.93 -1.43
N ILE A 288 16.90 7.60 -2.12
CA ILE A 288 16.62 6.23 -2.54
C ILE A 288 17.69 5.71 -3.48
N VAL A 289 18.12 6.50 -4.46
CA VAL A 289 19.16 6.06 -5.41
C VAL A 289 20.50 5.84 -4.71
N GLN A 290 20.87 6.71 -3.77
CA GLN A 290 22.12 6.60 -3.03
C GLN A 290 22.17 5.37 -2.11
N ASN A 291 21.07 5.04 -1.44
CA ASN A 291 21.01 3.90 -0.53
C ASN A 291 19.58 3.35 -0.38
N PRO A 292 19.11 2.51 -1.33
CA PRO A 292 17.72 2.10 -1.37
C PRO A 292 17.33 1.28 -0.14
N GLY A 293 18.18 0.35 0.29
CA GLY A 293 17.92 -0.48 1.47
C GLY A 293 17.84 0.34 2.76
N HIS A 294 18.73 1.32 2.95
CA HIS A 294 18.64 2.22 4.10
C HIS A 294 17.38 3.07 4.06
N TYR A 295 17.05 3.65 2.89
CA TYR A 295 15.84 4.47 2.76
C TYR A 295 14.58 3.66 3.04
N LEU A 296 14.44 2.48 2.44
CA LEU A 296 13.31 1.58 2.63
C LEU A 296 13.15 1.15 4.10
N ASN A 297 14.24 0.97 4.84
CA ASN A 297 14.19 0.56 6.25
C ASN A 297 13.99 1.72 7.23
N ASN A 298 14.31 2.96 6.83
CA ASN A 298 14.31 4.14 7.70
C ASN A 298 13.39 5.25 7.20
N THR A 299 12.44 5.00 6.31
CA THR A 299 11.60 6.06 5.70
C THR A 299 10.86 6.87 6.77
N ILE A 300 10.28 6.23 7.78
CA ILE A 300 9.63 6.93 8.91
C ILE A 300 10.63 7.84 9.63
N GLN A 301 11.83 7.35 9.92
CA GLN A 301 12.86 8.14 10.58
C GLN A 301 13.34 9.29 9.69
N LEU A 302 13.54 9.07 8.40
CA LEU A 302 13.93 10.11 7.45
C LEU A 302 12.87 11.21 7.27
N ILE A 303 11.59 10.85 7.35
CA ILE A 303 10.46 11.80 7.36
C ILE A 303 10.41 12.58 8.69
N ASN A 304 10.77 11.94 9.80
CA ASN A 304 10.84 12.60 11.10
C ASN A 304 12.09 13.50 11.24
N ASP A 305 13.22 13.09 10.66
CA ASP A 305 14.52 13.74 10.72
C ASP A 305 14.62 14.92 9.75
N SER A 306 13.79 14.97 8.69
CA SER A 306 13.65 16.15 7.80
C SER A 306 12.95 17.36 8.46
N GLY A 307 12.91 17.43 9.80
CA GLY A 307 12.44 18.59 10.56
C GLY A 307 10.99 18.52 11.05
N VAL A 308 10.32 17.36 10.95
CA VAL A 308 8.89 17.23 11.28
C VAL A 308 8.65 16.11 12.29
N SER A 309 9.26 16.21 13.48
CA SER A 309 8.71 15.50 14.63
C SER A 309 7.46 16.23 15.13
N GLY A 310 6.32 15.90 14.52
CA GLY A 310 5.21 15.57 15.40
C GLY A 310 5.57 14.24 16.04
N LYS A 311 6.31 14.26 17.16
CA LYS A 311 6.41 13.06 18.02
C LYS A 311 5.00 12.50 18.13
N PHE A 312 4.80 11.23 17.77
CA PHE A 312 3.51 10.56 17.86
C PHE A 312 2.86 10.95 19.18
N GLN A 313 1.74 11.69 19.10
CA GLN A 313 1.13 12.21 20.30
C GLN A 313 0.18 11.20 20.92
N GLY A 314 -0.18 10.09 20.26
CA GLY A 314 -1.30 9.26 20.73
C GLY A 314 -2.63 10.03 20.67
N ASP A 315 -3.74 9.35 20.40
CA ASP A 315 -5.05 9.99 20.55
C ASP A 315 -5.40 10.11 22.03
N PHE A 316 -5.11 11.29 22.59
CA PHE A 316 -5.44 11.63 23.98
C PHE A 316 -6.86 12.18 24.14
N SER A 317 -7.70 12.26 23.10
CA SER A 317 -9.01 12.91 23.19
C SER A 317 -9.90 12.33 24.31
N VAL A 318 -9.96 11.01 24.43
CA VAL A 318 -10.72 10.31 25.48
C VAL A 318 -10.11 10.54 26.86
N PHE A 319 -8.77 10.57 26.95
CA PHE A 319 -8.04 10.82 28.18
C PHE A 319 -8.18 12.27 28.65
N ASP A 320 -8.13 13.23 27.73
CA ASP A 320 -8.30 14.65 27.99
C ASP A 320 -9.71 14.97 28.45
N LYS A 321 -10.72 14.33 27.85
CA LYS A 321 -12.10 14.41 28.33
C LYS A 321 -12.22 13.89 29.77
N ALA A 322 -11.58 12.77 30.09
CA ALA A 322 -11.60 12.21 31.44
C ALA A 322 -10.87 13.11 32.46
N LEU A 323 -9.75 13.75 32.07
CA LEU A 323 -9.06 14.73 32.90
C LEU A 323 -9.88 15.99 33.13
N LEU A 324 -10.61 16.47 32.11
CA LEU A 324 -11.52 17.59 32.26
C LEU A 324 -12.66 17.26 33.23
N GLU A 325 -13.27 16.07 33.11
CA GLU A 325 -14.28 15.59 34.06
C GLU A 325 -13.70 15.52 35.50
N LEU A 326 -12.44 15.11 35.66
CA LEU A 326 -11.74 15.07 36.95
C LEU A 326 -11.53 16.47 37.53
N LYS A 327 -11.16 17.45 36.69
CA LYS A 327 -10.98 18.84 37.10
C LYS A 327 -12.31 19.51 37.50
N VAL A 328 -13.39 19.23 36.78
CA VAL A 328 -14.74 19.68 37.16
C VAL A 328 -15.16 19.07 38.50
N LYS A 329 -14.87 17.79 38.73
CA LYS A 329 -15.18 17.14 40.01
C LYS A 329 -14.39 17.74 41.18
N GLU A 330 -13.13 18.14 40.96
CA GLU A 330 -12.34 18.89 41.94
C GLU A 330 -13.07 20.17 42.38
N THR A 331 -13.49 21.00 41.43
CA THR A 331 -14.19 22.27 41.71
C THR A 331 -15.46 22.02 42.52
N ASN A 332 -16.29 21.07 42.09
CA ASN A 332 -17.53 20.72 42.77
C ASN A 332 -17.30 20.23 44.22
N LEU A 333 -16.20 19.53 44.48
CA LEU A 333 -15.86 19.08 45.83
C LEU A 333 -15.42 20.25 46.72
N ARG A 334 -14.70 21.23 46.17
CA ARG A 334 -14.32 22.45 46.91
C ARG A 334 -15.54 23.27 47.29
N GLU A 335 -16.48 23.47 46.36
CA GLU A 335 -17.74 24.19 46.60
C GLU A 335 -18.61 23.53 47.69
N ARG A 336 -18.48 22.21 47.86
CA ARG A 336 -19.17 21.42 48.89
C ARG A 336 -18.38 21.26 50.19
N ASN A 337 -17.29 22.02 50.38
CA ASN A 337 -16.40 21.95 51.55
C ASN A 337 -15.72 20.59 51.77
N HIS A 338 -15.58 19.76 50.73
CA HIS A 338 -14.80 18.52 50.77
C HIS A 338 -13.32 18.78 50.41
N THR A 339 -12.68 19.70 51.12
CA THR A 339 -11.36 20.26 50.76
C THR A 339 -10.24 19.22 50.70
N ALA A 340 -10.22 18.26 51.63
CA ALA A 340 -9.21 17.19 51.65
C ALA A 340 -9.29 16.31 50.39
N VAL A 341 -10.50 15.84 50.05
CA VAL A 341 -10.75 15.04 48.85
C VAL A 341 -10.45 15.84 47.58
N ALA A 342 -10.86 17.12 47.53
CA ALA A 342 -10.55 17.97 46.39
C ALA A 342 -9.05 18.14 46.14
N ASN A 343 -8.25 18.25 47.21
CA ASN A 343 -6.79 18.33 47.08
C ASN A 343 -6.22 17.03 46.50
N GLU A 344 -6.69 15.87 46.92
CA GLU A 344 -6.27 14.58 46.34
C GLU A 344 -6.65 14.44 44.86
N VAL A 345 -7.86 14.88 44.46
CA VAL A 345 -8.26 14.93 43.05
C VAL A 345 -7.33 15.83 42.25
N SER A 346 -6.97 17.00 42.80
CA SER A 346 -6.05 17.95 42.19
C SER A 346 -4.67 17.32 41.96
N THR A 347 -4.16 16.61 42.97
CA THR A 347 -2.88 15.89 42.90
C THR A 347 -2.90 14.80 41.84
N LEU A 348 -3.95 13.97 41.81
CA LEU A 348 -4.10 12.92 40.79
C LEU A 348 -4.14 13.51 39.38
N HIS A 349 -4.93 14.57 39.17
CA HIS A 349 -5.04 15.26 37.88
C HIS A 349 -3.67 15.80 37.42
N ALA A 350 -2.93 16.47 38.32
CA ALA A 350 -1.60 16.99 38.01
C ALA A 350 -0.61 15.87 37.66
N GLN A 351 -0.62 14.76 38.39
CA GLN A 351 0.26 13.62 38.15
C GLN A 351 -0.04 12.92 36.81
N LEU A 352 -1.32 12.74 36.46
CA LEU A 352 -1.73 12.18 35.17
C LEU A 352 -1.34 13.10 33.99
N LEU A 353 -1.48 14.42 34.15
CA LEU A 353 -0.99 15.39 33.15
C LEU A 353 0.52 15.33 32.96
N ILE A 354 1.28 15.15 34.05
CA ILE A 354 2.73 14.98 34.00
C ILE A 354 3.09 13.73 33.19
N GLN A 355 2.43 12.59 33.43
CA GLN A 355 2.67 11.37 32.65
C GLN A 355 2.38 11.58 31.15
N LYS A 356 1.26 12.25 30.81
CA LYS A 356 0.94 12.64 29.44
C LYS A 356 2.07 13.48 28.82
N LYS A 357 2.55 14.52 29.52
CA LYS A 357 3.65 15.36 29.02
C LYS A 357 4.93 14.54 28.78
N HIS A 358 5.26 13.62 29.68
CA HIS A 358 6.46 12.81 29.53
C HIS A 358 6.40 11.83 28.36
N VAL A 359 5.25 11.18 28.12
CA VAL A 359 5.09 10.27 26.97
C VAL A 359 5.05 11.03 25.64
N LEU A 360 4.40 12.20 25.59
CA LEU A 360 4.43 13.10 24.43
C LEU A 360 5.84 13.64 24.13
N ALA A 361 6.62 13.90 25.17
CA ALA A 361 8.01 14.34 25.04
C ALA A 361 8.96 13.19 24.63
N GLY A 362 8.49 11.94 24.59
CA GLY A 362 9.31 10.75 24.35
C GLY A 362 10.25 10.39 25.51
N THR A 363 10.10 11.03 26.67
CA THR A 363 10.88 10.76 27.90
C THR A 363 10.31 9.59 28.71
N LEU A 364 9.14 9.07 28.32
CA LEU A 364 8.47 7.94 28.93
C LEU A 364 7.95 7.01 27.82
N SER A 365 8.19 5.71 27.93
CA SER A 365 7.67 4.72 26.97
C SER A 365 6.16 4.53 27.13
N TRP A 366 5.46 4.00 26.11
CA TRP A 366 4.02 3.68 26.21
C TRP A 366 3.70 2.69 27.34
N LYS A 367 4.56 1.69 27.55
CA LYS A 367 4.46 0.75 28.67
C LYS A 367 4.69 1.45 30.02
N GLY A 368 5.65 2.39 30.06
CA GLY A 368 5.91 3.21 31.24
C GLY A 368 4.74 4.14 31.57
N PHE A 369 4.15 4.78 30.56
CA PHE A 369 2.94 5.59 30.67
C PHE A 369 1.77 4.77 31.23
N GLN A 370 1.52 3.58 30.64
CA GLN A 370 0.49 2.67 31.14
C GLN A 370 0.72 2.32 32.61
N SER A 371 1.91 1.84 32.94
CA SER A 371 2.24 1.40 34.31
C SER A 371 2.12 2.53 35.32
N ASN A 372 2.61 3.73 34.99
CA ASN A 372 2.55 4.88 35.89
C ASN A 372 1.12 5.36 36.09
N CYS A 373 0.36 5.53 35.00
CA CYS A 373 -1.02 6.01 35.08
C CYS A 373 -1.94 4.99 35.76
N THR A 374 -1.80 3.69 35.47
CA THR A 374 -2.54 2.64 36.18
C THR A 374 -2.18 2.63 37.67
N GLY A 375 -0.90 2.74 38.04
CA GLY A 375 -0.49 2.82 39.44
C GLY A 375 -1.04 4.06 40.18
N LEU A 376 -1.19 5.20 39.49
CA LEU A 376 -1.83 6.40 40.04
C LEU A 376 -3.33 6.19 40.27
N VAL A 377 -4.03 5.58 39.31
CA VAL A 377 -5.46 5.26 39.42
C VAL A 377 -5.70 4.22 40.52
N ASP A 378 -4.87 3.19 40.61
CA ASP A 378 -4.99 2.15 41.64
C ASP A 378 -4.78 2.73 43.05
N LYS A 379 -3.81 3.63 43.23
CA LYS A 379 -3.63 4.35 44.51
C LYS A 379 -4.85 5.18 44.86
N ALA A 380 -5.44 5.87 43.88
CA ALA A 380 -6.66 6.65 44.07
C ALA A 380 -7.87 5.77 44.42
N MET A 381 -8.02 4.63 43.74
CA MET A 381 -9.11 3.67 43.96
C MET A 381 -9.02 2.94 45.30
N ASN A 382 -7.85 2.93 45.95
CA ASN A 382 -7.63 2.35 47.27
C ASN A 382 -7.43 3.40 48.37
N GLY A 383 -7.56 4.70 48.05
CA GLY A 383 -7.36 5.83 48.96
C GLY A 383 -8.67 6.49 49.43
N GLU A 384 -8.58 7.73 49.92
CA GLU A 384 -9.76 8.50 50.38
C GLU A 384 -10.72 8.81 49.23
N LEU A 385 -10.21 8.94 48.00
CA LEU A 385 -11.02 9.13 46.79
C LEU A 385 -12.03 8.00 46.54
N ALA A 386 -11.75 6.77 46.99
CA ALA A 386 -12.63 5.62 46.85
C ALA A 386 -13.92 5.74 47.68
N LYS A 387 -13.90 6.57 48.73
CA LYS A 387 -15.03 6.76 49.65
C LYS A 387 -16.10 7.71 49.09
N VAL A 388 -15.85 8.32 47.93
CA VAL A 388 -16.78 9.26 47.29
C VAL A 388 -17.55 8.58 46.16
N ARG A 389 -18.87 8.43 46.35
CA ARG A 389 -19.82 7.63 45.56
C ARG A 389 -19.84 7.86 44.04
N ASP A 390 -19.25 8.95 43.53
CA ASP A 390 -19.19 9.27 42.10
C ASP A 390 -17.78 9.30 41.51
N LEU A 391 -16.75 9.17 42.34
CA LEU A 391 -15.35 9.29 41.91
C LEU A 391 -14.85 7.96 41.34
N SER A 392 -15.29 6.83 41.89
CA SER A 392 -14.94 5.49 41.42
C SER A 392 -15.30 5.26 39.96
N GLY A 393 -16.48 5.73 39.52
CA GLY A 393 -16.90 5.64 38.11
C GLY A 393 -16.01 6.48 37.17
N LEU A 394 -15.55 7.64 37.64
CA LEU A 394 -14.63 8.48 36.88
C LEU A 394 -13.21 7.90 36.81
N LEU A 395 -12.73 7.29 37.90
CA LEU A 395 -11.44 6.59 37.92
C LEU A 395 -11.43 5.39 36.95
N ILE A 396 -12.54 4.65 36.84
CA ILE A 396 -12.70 3.58 35.85
C ILE A 396 -12.67 4.15 34.41
N LYS A 397 -13.32 5.29 34.15
CA LYS A 397 -13.24 5.97 32.84
C LYS A 397 -11.81 6.37 32.51
N ILE A 398 -11.06 6.88 33.48
CA ILE A 398 -9.65 7.24 33.30
C ILE A 398 -8.81 5.99 33.00
N ALA A 399 -9.02 4.89 33.73
CA ALA A 399 -8.37 3.61 33.44
C ALA A 399 -8.65 3.10 32.02
N ALA A 400 -9.91 3.17 31.58
CA ALA A 400 -10.31 2.81 30.23
C ALA A 400 -9.65 3.74 29.18
N ALA A 401 -9.56 5.04 29.46
CA ALA A 401 -8.88 5.99 28.59
C ALA A 401 -7.37 5.74 28.48
N ILE A 402 -6.70 5.35 29.58
CA ILE A 402 -5.29 4.94 29.58
C ILE A 402 -5.09 3.71 28.68
N VAL A 403 -5.94 2.69 28.82
CA VAL A 403 -5.91 1.50 27.97
C VAL A 403 -6.16 1.86 26.50
N HIS A 404 -7.07 2.79 26.22
CA HIS A 404 -7.33 3.28 24.86
C HIS A 404 -6.10 3.97 24.24
N VAL A 405 -5.51 4.93 24.97
CA VAL A 405 -4.29 5.64 24.56
C VAL A 405 -3.15 4.67 24.31
N VAL A 406 -2.96 3.69 25.19
CA VAL A 406 -1.88 2.69 25.05
C VAL A 406 -2.19 1.73 23.93
N THR A 407 -3.42 1.24 23.78
CA THR A 407 -3.80 0.32 22.69
C THR A 407 -3.60 0.96 21.33
N LEU A 408 -3.96 2.24 21.18
CA LEU A 408 -3.69 2.99 19.96
C LEU A 408 -2.21 3.34 19.81
N GLY A 409 -1.52 3.62 20.92
CA GLY A 409 -0.08 3.89 21.01
C GLY A 409 0.84 2.69 20.75
N THR A 410 0.38 1.46 21.05
CA THR A 410 1.16 0.22 20.87
C THR A 410 0.77 -0.54 19.61
N LYS A 411 -0.48 -0.42 19.12
CA LYS A 411 -0.88 -0.96 17.80
C LYS A 411 -0.08 -0.36 16.65
N SER A 412 0.53 0.80 16.86
CA SER A 412 1.40 1.45 15.89
C SER A 412 2.87 1.03 15.97
N LEU A 413 3.28 0.25 16.99
CA LEU A 413 4.69 -0.02 17.25
C LEU A 413 5.09 -1.49 17.44
N ASN A 414 4.19 -2.45 17.67
CA ASN A 414 4.53 -3.89 17.66
C ASN A 414 3.28 -4.78 17.53
N TRP A 415 3.24 -5.67 16.53
CA TRP A 415 2.17 -6.66 16.33
C TRP A 415 2.61 -8.10 16.63
N GLU A 416 3.31 -8.32 17.74
CA GLU A 416 3.06 -9.52 18.54
C GLU A 416 3.13 -9.11 20.01
N THR A 417 1.99 -9.13 20.69
CA THR A 417 1.99 -8.96 22.15
C THR A 417 1.25 -10.09 22.83
N ASP A 418 1.76 -10.50 24.00
CA ASP A 418 1.22 -11.54 24.87
C ASP A 418 -0.26 -11.34 25.25
N SER A 419 -0.81 -10.15 25.02
CA SER A 419 -2.23 -9.84 25.16
C SER A 419 -3.11 -10.63 24.20
N VAL A 420 -2.65 -10.89 22.97
CA VAL A 420 -3.38 -11.73 21.99
C VAL A 420 -3.32 -13.21 22.41
N LYS A 421 -2.19 -13.66 22.95
CA LYS A 421 -2.04 -15.01 23.55
C LYS A 421 -2.91 -15.15 24.80
N LYS A 422 -2.99 -14.13 25.65
CA LYS A 422 -3.88 -14.10 26.82
C LYS A 422 -5.35 -14.03 26.43
N LEU A 423 -5.73 -13.30 25.37
CA LEU A 423 -7.10 -13.29 24.87
C LEU A 423 -7.48 -14.67 24.30
N ALA A 424 -6.55 -15.36 23.63
CA ALA A 424 -6.76 -16.73 23.15
C ALA A 424 -6.86 -17.74 24.32
N GLN A 425 -6.08 -17.58 25.38
CA GLN A 425 -6.18 -18.38 26.60
C GLN A 425 -7.47 -18.12 27.38
N VAL A 426 -7.90 -16.86 27.51
CA VAL A 426 -9.18 -16.49 28.15
C VAL A 426 -10.35 -17.02 27.31
N LYS A 427 -10.28 -16.91 25.98
CA LYS A 427 -11.29 -17.50 25.07
C LYS A 427 -11.34 -19.03 25.17
N GLY A 428 -10.17 -19.68 25.31
CA GLY A 428 -10.08 -21.12 25.57
C GLY A 428 -10.68 -21.54 26.92
N ALA A 429 -10.39 -20.79 27.98
CA ALA A 429 -10.94 -21.03 29.32
C ALA A 429 -12.47 -20.79 29.38
N LEU A 430 -12.98 -19.77 28.69
CA LEU A 430 -14.43 -19.49 28.60
C LEU A 430 -15.17 -20.56 27.79
N ASN A 431 -14.56 -21.12 26.74
CA ASN A 431 -15.11 -22.26 26.00
C ASN A 431 -15.15 -23.54 26.84
N GLN A 432 -14.10 -23.81 27.63
CA GLN A 432 -14.07 -24.95 28.57
C GLN A 432 -15.07 -24.77 29.73
N ALA A 433 -15.33 -23.54 30.15
CA ALA A 433 -16.33 -23.20 31.15
C ALA A 433 -17.78 -23.18 30.62
N GLY A 434 -18.00 -23.49 29.34
CA GLY A 434 -19.33 -23.63 28.74
C GLY A 434 -20.08 -22.32 28.49
N PHE A 435 -19.39 -21.17 28.47
CA PHE A 435 -20.02 -19.85 28.27
C PHE A 435 -20.48 -19.58 26.84
N PHE A 436 -19.95 -20.31 25.86
CA PHE A 436 -20.42 -20.28 24.49
C PHE A 436 -21.01 -21.65 24.15
N GLY A 437 -22.27 -21.65 23.69
CA GLY A 437 -23.04 -22.86 23.43
C GLY A 437 -22.25 -23.87 22.59
N LYS A 438 -22.35 -25.15 22.97
CA LYS A 438 -21.67 -26.24 22.27
C LYS A 438 -21.98 -26.14 20.77
N PRO A 439 -20.96 -26.22 19.89
CA PRO A 439 -21.22 -26.39 18.47
C PRO A 439 -22.03 -27.69 18.31
N THR A 440 -23.13 -27.58 17.57
CA THR A 440 -24.01 -28.70 17.21
C THR A 440 -23.20 -29.77 16.48
N GLU A 441 -22.99 -30.91 17.16
CA GLU A 441 -22.57 -32.15 16.52
C GLU A 441 -23.70 -32.66 15.62
N GLY A 442 -23.36 -33.07 14.40
CA GLY A 442 -24.27 -33.84 13.57
C GLY A 442 -24.10 -33.65 12.07
N VAL A 443 -23.02 -34.20 11.50
CA VAL A 443 -23.10 -35.04 10.28
C VAL A 443 -21.98 -36.06 10.37
N GLU A 444 -22.32 -37.31 10.68
CA GLU A 444 -21.43 -38.46 10.59
C GLU A 444 -20.97 -38.67 9.15
N SER A 445 -19.66 -38.73 8.94
CA SER A 445 -19.09 -39.28 7.72
C SER A 445 -19.17 -40.80 7.78
N THR A 446 -19.75 -41.42 6.75
CA THR A 446 -19.70 -42.86 6.55
C THR A 446 -18.26 -43.31 6.37
N GLN A 447 -17.79 -44.10 7.34
CA GLN A 447 -16.48 -44.73 7.40
C GLN A 447 -16.25 -45.71 6.23
N ASP A 448 -15.06 -45.60 5.65
CA ASP A 448 -14.39 -46.68 4.94
C ASP A 448 -14.24 -47.90 5.87
N LYS A 449 -14.70 -49.06 5.38
CA LYS A 449 -14.46 -50.36 6.03
C LYS A 449 -13.03 -50.84 5.76
N PRO A 450 -12.38 -51.51 6.72
CA PRO A 450 -11.07 -52.11 6.51
C PRO A 450 -11.20 -53.39 5.66
N ILE A 451 -10.33 -53.50 4.67
CA ILE A 451 -10.11 -54.70 3.85
C ILE A 451 -9.34 -55.74 4.70
N PRO A 452 -9.81 -56.99 4.82
CA PRO A 452 -9.05 -58.06 5.47
C PRO A 452 -7.99 -58.67 4.53
N PRO A 453 -6.93 -59.30 5.08
CA PRO A 453 -5.77 -59.72 4.30
C PRO A 453 -6.00 -61.02 3.51
N ALA A 454 -5.16 -61.18 2.50
CA ALA A 454 -5.19 -62.13 1.38
C ALA A 454 -5.30 -63.62 1.72
N ALA A 455 -5.82 -64.39 0.74
CA ALA A 455 -5.55 -65.82 0.61
C ALA A 455 -5.07 -66.14 -0.81
N SER A 456 -3.96 -66.87 -0.85
CA SER A 456 -3.30 -67.50 -1.99
C SER A 456 -4.13 -68.60 -2.65
N LEU A 457 -4.13 -68.65 -3.98
CA LEU A 457 -3.80 -69.81 -4.83
C LEU A 457 -3.63 -69.36 -6.28
#